data_AF-A0A1E4TDJ8-F1
#
_entry.id   AF-A0A1E4TDJ8-F1
#
_cell.length_a   1.000
_cell.length_b   1.000
_cell.length_c   1.000
_cell.angle_alpha   90.00
_cell.angle_beta   90.00
_cell.angle_gamma   90.00
#
_symmetry.space_group_name_H-M   'P 1'
#
loop_
_entity.id
_entity.type
_entity.pdbx_description
1 polymer ?
#
loop_
_entity_poly.entity_id
_entity_poly.type
_entity_poly.pdbx_seq_one_letter_code
_entity_poly.pdbx_strand_id
1 'polypeptide(L)'
;SRKRKRAGLFTNDVRSLLYAFGDVKNPNSETVAVLEDILSGYIVDLCHEASKFSRTAGRAKVKVDDFKFALRKDPQKIGRVEELLAMQKLIRDAKKTFD
;
A
#
# COMPACT_ATOMS: atom_id res chain seq x y z
N SER A 1 1.71 -28.70 -0.99
CA SER A 1 2.61 -27.88 -1.85
C SER A 1 2.96 -26.59 -1.10
N ARG A 2 4.16 -26.47 -0.54
CA ARG A 2 4.61 -25.19 0.06
C ARG A 2 4.84 -24.20 -1.09
N LYS A 3 3.89 -23.30 -1.32
CA LYS A 3 4.09 -22.15 -2.22
C LYS A 3 5.35 -21.42 -1.74
N ARG A 4 6.40 -21.46 -2.55
CA ARG A 4 7.62 -20.68 -2.35
C ARG A 4 7.18 -19.21 -2.19
N LYS A 5 7.47 -18.57 -1.05
CA LYS A 5 7.34 -17.11 -0.92
C LYS A 5 8.08 -16.52 -2.13
N ARG A 6 7.39 -15.77 -3.00
CA ARG A 6 8.07 -14.96 -4.00
C ARG A 6 8.85 -13.91 -3.21
N ALA A 7 10.15 -14.14 -3.03
CA ALA A 7 11.05 -13.16 -2.46
C ALA A 7 11.35 -12.11 -3.52
N GLY A 8 11.54 -10.85 -3.09
CA GLY A 8 11.95 -9.77 -3.96
C GLY A 8 10.80 -9.10 -4.72
N LEU A 9 9.59 -9.04 -4.15
CA LEU A 9 8.44 -8.39 -4.81
C LEU A 9 8.63 -6.88 -4.93
N PHE A 10 9.26 -6.27 -3.93
CA PHE A 10 9.37 -4.81 -3.80
C PHE A 10 10.83 -4.35 -3.74
N THR A 11 11.82 -5.22 -3.97
CA THR A 11 13.24 -4.89 -3.82
C THR A 11 13.63 -3.61 -4.58
N ASN A 12 13.24 -3.49 -5.84
CA ASN A 12 13.58 -2.33 -6.66
C ASN A 12 12.83 -1.06 -6.23
N ASP A 13 11.59 -1.20 -5.79
CA ASP A 13 10.78 -0.09 -5.28
C ASP A 13 11.34 0.43 -3.97
N VAL A 14 11.70 -0.47 -3.04
CA VAL A 14 12.32 -0.13 -1.75
C VAL A 14 13.66 0.57 -1.97
N ARG A 15 14.51 0.09 -2.88
CA ARG A 15 15.76 0.79 -3.24
C ARG A 15 15.51 2.21 -3.74
N SER A 16 14.55 2.38 -4.64
CA SER A 16 14.20 3.68 -5.22
C SER A 16 13.64 4.63 -4.17
N LEU A 17 12.79 4.12 -3.26
CA LEU A 17 12.25 4.88 -2.15
C LEU A 17 13.35 5.30 -1.18
N LEU A 18 14.23 4.39 -0.76
CA LEU A 18 15.35 4.75 0.12
C LEU A 18 16.16 5.94 -0.43
N TYR A 19 16.54 5.89 -1.71
CA TYR A 19 17.24 7.01 -2.35
C TYR A 19 16.39 8.29 -2.40
N ALA A 20 15.10 8.20 -2.76
CA ALA A 20 14.20 9.34 -2.80
C ALA A 20 13.98 9.99 -1.42
N PHE A 21 14.12 9.22 -0.34
CA PHE A 21 14.04 9.67 1.04
C PHE A 21 15.41 10.08 1.64
N GLY A 22 16.47 10.13 0.81
CA GLY A 22 17.77 10.69 1.18
C GLY A 22 18.85 9.66 1.54
N ASP A 23 18.62 8.36 1.34
CA ASP A 23 19.65 7.34 1.45
C ASP A 23 20.61 7.37 0.24
N VAL A 24 21.65 6.54 0.26
CA VAL A 24 22.61 6.40 -0.85
C VAL A 24 21.98 5.74 -2.08
N LYS A 25 22.49 6.05 -3.27
CA LYS A 25 22.01 5.51 -4.56
C LYS A 25 21.99 3.98 -4.61
N ASN A 26 22.94 3.34 -3.93
CA ASN A 26 23.04 1.89 -3.83
C ASN A 26 22.95 1.48 -2.35
N PRO A 27 21.73 1.40 -1.78
CA PRO A 27 21.57 1.08 -0.38
C PRO A 27 21.99 -0.37 -0.09
N ASN A 28 22.35 -0.63 1.18
CA ASN A 28 22.74 -1.96 1.64
C ASN A 28 21.63 -2.98 1.35
N SER A 29 21.99 -4.13 0.76
CA SER A 29 21.06 -5.22 0.43
C SER A 29 20.31 -5.76 1.65
N GLU A 30 20.95 -5.79 2.82
CA GLU A 30 20.32 -6.27 4.06
C GLU A 30 19.23 -5.29 4.53
N THR A 31 19.49 -3.99 4.47
CA THR A 31 18.48 -2.96 4.77
C THR A 31 17.27 -3.08 3.85
N VAL A 32 17.51 -3.25 2.55
CA VAL A 32 16.43 -3.43 1.55
C VAL A 32 15.63 -4.70 1.86
N ALA A 33 16.29 -5.81 2.17
CA ALA A 33 15.62 -7.07 2.48
C ALA A 33 14.75 -6.97 3.74
N VAL A 34 15.27 -6.36 4.82
CA VAL A 34 14.52 -6.17 6.06
C VAL A 34 13.32 -5.25 5.85
N LEU A 35 13.49 -4.13 5.14
CA LEU A 35 12.39 -3.23 4.83
C LEU A 35 11.33 -3.88 3.93
N GLU A 36 11.73 -4.73 2.98
CA GLU A 36 10.81 -5.51 2.18
C GLU A 36 9.98 -6.48 3.03
N ASP A 37 10.59 -7.15 3.99
CA ASP A 37 9.89 -8.05 4.91
C ASP A 37 8.89 -7.28 5.80
N ILE A 38 9.30 -6.13 6.35
CA ILE A 38 8.43 -5.24 7.14
C ILE A 38 7.25 -4.73 6.28
N LEU A 39 7.53 -4.24 5.07
CA LEU A 39 6.52 -3.74 4.15
C LEU A 39 5.51 -4.83 3.79
N SER A 40 6.00 -6.03 3.47
CA SER A 40 5.17 -7.17 3.12
C SER A 40 4.27 -7.58 4.28
N GLY A 41 4.81 -7.64 5.50
CA GLY A 41 4.05 -7.91 6.71
C GLY A 41 2.94 -6.88 6.92
N TYR A 42 3.30 -5.59 6.85
CA TYR A 42 2.33 -4.50 7.00
C TYR A 42 1.18 -4.57 6.00
N ILE A 43 1.47 -4.84 4.71
CA ILE A 43 0.43 -4.95 3.67
C ILE A 43 -0.51 -6.12 3.96
N VAL A 44 0.04 -7.27 4.37
CA VAL A 44 -0.76 -8.46 4.70
C VAL A 44 -1.68 -8.19 5.89
N ASP A 45 -1.14 -7.61 6.96
CA ASP A 45 -1.90 -7.29 8.18
C ASP A 45 -3.01 -6.27 7.90
N LEU A 46 -2.70 -5.22 7.12
CA LEU A 46 -3.68 -4.22 6.71
C LEU A 46 -4.81 -4.85 5.86
N CYS A 47 -4.46 -5.76 4.94
CA CYS A 47 -5.45 -6.49 4.15
C CYS A 47 -6.34 -7.40 5.02
N HIS A 48 -5.78 -8.06 6.03
CA HIS A 48 -6.56 -8.87 6.96
C HIS A 48 -7.53 -8.02 7.78
N GLU A 49 -7.09 -6.88 8.32
CA GLU A 49 -7.97 -5.97 9.06
C GLU A 49 -9.09 -5.41 8.16
N ALA A 50 -8.77 -4.95 6.95
CA ALA A 50 -9.79 -4.52 5.99
C ALA A 50 -10.78 -5.65 5.63
N SER A 51 -10.30 -6.89 5.46
CA SER A 51 -11.16 -8.05 5.21
C SER A 51 -12.08 -8.34 6.39
N LYS A 52 -11.58 -8.22 7.63
CA LYS A 52 -12.37 -8.39 8.85
C LYS A 52 -13.54 -7.40 8.90
N PHE A 53 -13.28 -6.12 8.61
CA PHE A 53 -14.35 -5.10 8.59
C PHE A 53 -15.37 -5.34 7.47
N SER A 54 -14.91 -5.74 6.28
CA SER A 54 -15.79 -6.13 5.18
C SER A 54 -16.75 -7.25 5.58
N ARG A 55 -16.23 -8.30 6.24
CA ARG A 55 -16.99 -9.45 6.73
C ARG A 55 -17.97 -9.08 7.84
N THR A 56 -17.56 -8.26 8.81
CA THR A 56 -18.45 -7.76 9.87
C THR A 56 -19.61 -6.95 9.27
N ALA A 57 -19.39 -6.26 8.15
CA ALA A 57 -20.42 -5.56 7.39
C ALA A 57 -21.25 -6.48 6.45
N GLY A 58 -21.13 -7.81 6.58
CA GLY A 58 -21.87 -8.79 5.78
C GLY A 58 -21.44 -8.86 4.31
N ARG A 59 -20.27 -8.31 3.95
CA ARG A 59 -19.78 -8.28 2.57
C ARG A 59 -18.68 -9.32 2.35
N ALA A 60 -18.73 -9.94 1.17
CA ALA A 60 -17.65 -10.81 0.69
C ALA A 60 -16.51 -10.04 0.02
N LYS A 61 -16.79 -8.84 -0.51
CA LYS A 61 -15.83 -8.00 -1.24
C LYS A 61 -15.35 -6.83 -0.39
N VAL A 62 -14.03 -6.69 -0.31
CA VAL A 62 -13.35 -5.55 0.32
C VAL A 62 -13.51 -4.30 -0.55
N LYS A 63 -13.77 -3.16 0.08
CA LYS A 63 -13.91 -1.83 -0.52
C LYS A 63 -12.85 -0.89 0.04
N VAL A 64 -12.67 0.26 -0.60
CA VAL A 64 -11.75 1.32 -0.13
C VAL A 64 -12.08 1.78 1.28
N ASP A 65 -13.36 1.87 1.64
CA ASP A 65 -13.79 2.29 2.98
C ASP A 65 -13.34 1.32 4.08
N ASP A 66 -13.17 0.04 3.76
CA ASP A 66 -12.64 -0.94 4.72
C ASP A 66 -11.18 -0.63 5.08
N PHE A 67 -10.38 -0.20 4.09
CA PHE A 67 -9.01 0.25 4.32
C PHE A 67 -8.98 1.58 5.06
N LYS A 68 -9.85 2.54 4.72
CA LYS A 68 -9.97 3.80 5.48
C LYS A 68 -10.29 3.51 6.96
N PHE A 69 -11.21 2.58 7.22
CA PHE A 69 -11.55 2.20 8.58
C PHE A 69 -10.42 1.46 9.31
N ALA A 70 -9.67 0.60 8.61
CA ALA A 70 -8.48 -0.03 9.16
C ALA A 70 -7.41 1.01 9.56
N LEU A 71 -7.27 2.09 8.78
CA LEU A 71 -6.35 3.20 9.03
C LEU A 71 -6.91 4.27 9.98
N ARG A 72 -8.13 4.13 10.53
CA ARG A 72 -8.86 5.19 11.26
C ARG A 72 -8.11 5.84 12.44
N LYS A 73 -7.09 5.15 12.97
CA LYS A 73 -6.27 5.62 14.10
C LYS A 73 -5.03 6.42 13.67
N ASP A 74 -4.79 6.54 12.36
CA ASP A 74 -3.68 7.29 11.78
C ASP A 74 -4.22 8.39 10.86
N PRO A 75 -4.45 9.61 11.39
CA PRO A 75 -5.05 10.69 10.61
C PRO A 75 -4.18 11.12 9.42
N GLN A 76 -2.85 10.97 9.50
CA GLN A 76 -1.95 11.32 8.40
C GLN A 76 -2.12 10.34 7.23
N LYS A 77 -2.18 9.03 7.50
CA LYS A 77 -2.43 8.02 6.47
C LYS A 77 -3.81 8.16 5.85
N ILE A 78 -4.84 8.47 6.65
CA ILE A 78 -6.19 8.75 6.12
C ILE A 78 -6.16 9.95 5.18
N GLY A 79 -5.61 11.08 5.63
CA GLY A 79 -5.52 12.29 4.80
C GLY A 79 -4.82 12.00 3.47
N ARG A 80 -3.73 11.23 3.50
CA ARG A 80 -3.02 10.82 2.29
C ARG A 80 -3.86 9.94 1.36
N VAL A 81 -4.64 8.99 1.90
CA VAL A 81 -5.55 8.15 1.09
C VAL A 81 -6.59 9.02 0.39
N GLU A 82 -7.17 10.01 1.07
CA GLU A 82 -8.19 10.88 0.50
C GLU A 82 -7.65 11.77 -0.60
N GLU A 83 -6.47 12.36 -0.37
CA GLU A 83 -5.74 13.14 -1.35
C GLU A 83 -5.47 12.33 -2.63
N LEU A 84 -4.94 11.10 -2.48
CA LEU A 84 -4.64 10.21 -3.61
C LEU A 84 -5.90 9.84 -4.41
N LEU A 85 -7.01 9.56 -3.73
CA LEU A 85 -8.30 9.25 -4.39
C LEU A 85 -8.86 10.47 -5.13
N ALA A 86 -8.74 11.67 -4.55
CA ALA A 86 -9.14 12.91 -5.18
C ALA A 86 -8.32 13.19 -6.45
N MET A 87 -6.99 13.07 -6.36
CA MET A 87 -6.10 13.21 -7.52
C MET A 87 -6.42 12.18 -8.62
N GLN A 88 -6.68 10.93 -8.25
CA GLN A 88 -7.08 9.91 -9.22
C GLN A 88 -8.40 10.27 -9.92
N LYS A 89 -9.37 10.85 -9.19
CA LYS A 89 -10.62 11.35 -9.79
C LYS A 89 -10.34 12.47 -10.79
N LEU A 90 -9.55 13.48 -10.41
CA LEU A 90 -9.18 14.59 -11.29
C LEU A 90 -8.52 14.11 -12.58
N ILE A 91 -7.54 13.19 -12.48
CA ILE A 91 -6.86 12.61 -13.65
C ILE A 91 -7.85 11.87 -14.54
N ARG A 92 -8.76 11.08 -13.96
CA ARG A 92 -9.77 10.34 -14.74
C ARG A 92 -10.73 11.27 -15.46
N ASP A 93 -11.19 12.32 -14.80
CA ASP A 93 -12.13 13.27 -15.40
C ASP A 93 -11.45 14.11 -16.50
N ALA A 94 -10.19 14.50 -16.30
CA ALA A 94 -9.40 15.17 -17.35
C ALA A 94 -9.22 14.31 -18.61
N LYS A 95 -9.01 12.99 -18.46
CA LYS A 95 -8.88 12.07 -19.59
C LYS A 95 -10.15 11.95 -20.42
N LYS A 96 -11.33 11.97 -19.78
CA LYS A 96 -12.63 11.89 -20.48
C LYS A 96 -12.88 13.08 -21.41
N THR A 97 -12.28 14.23 -21.16
CA THR A 97 -12.44 15.42 -22.00
C THR A 97 -11.75 15.26 -23.37
N PHE A 98 -10.89 14.25 -23.52
CA PHE A 98 -10.17 13.96 -24.77
C PHE A 98 -10.75 12.78 -25.57
N ASP A 99 -11.75 12.08 -25.02
CA ASP A 99 -12.54 11.03 -25.70
C ASP A 99 -13.88 11.61 -26.20
#